data_AF-A0A7V9LC45-F1
#
_entry.id   AF-A0A7V9LC45-F1
#
_cell.length_a   1.000
_cell.length_b   1.000
_cell.length_c   1.000
_cell.angle_alpha   90.00
_cell.angle_beta   90.00
_cell.angle_gamma   90.00
#
_symmetry.space_group_name_H-M   'P 1'
#
loop_
_entity.id
_entity.type
_entity.pdbx_description
1 polymer ?
#
loop_
_entity_poly.entity_id
_entity_poly.type
_entity_poly.pdbx_seq_one_letter_code
_entity_poly.pdbx_strand_id
1 'polypeptide(L)'
;MFVRLLTIACVLAFAGCEKTDHDSIDKWPRTEKGPGKLKKAFEDESLDADLSAHAAVNLIKPPLSQEAEVKNAFERMSPGRRTQIVDKLAPRLWEVARVENEKKPANNTQITAKDALVTIRRYADDNQRKTIDGYLIDWYGVYAYEARAGGGQYSGATVARLVGPALTKKLIDVVNTFIAAPGQEKSKFRINDELMLGIAASGGPEGIKKLLEIVKMDRGDDTLPARAIDALYKTYVDPNGLFDIRSAEPLEANLDALVALAKDDTQKGKVTNDVIALIRAIGAPKCLTPLLGIVATPHRSSRFKYVAANNALRCGGVKAIGDVVRALPDGAYVKDELTGAISGEIAKMTPREQVLVTLRQLLDDKSTVARWTAVEALAAMKSVEDQPKIAALSGVKDRLVGYWGENAEGKQDPTLGDRAKELAAQLQGK
;
A
#
# COMPACT_ATOMS: atom_id res chain seq x y z
N MET A 1 37.98 -30.32 -76.96
CA MET A 1 37.83 -29.21 -75.98
C MET A 1 36.37 -28.80 -76.01
N PHE A 2 35.53 -29.37 -75.14
CA PHE A 2 34.07 -29.18 -75.16
C PHE A 2 33.66 -28.08 -74.18
N VAL A 3 33.14 -26.97 -74.71
CA VAL A 3 32.58 -25.85 -73.94
C VAL A 3 31.14 -26.20 -73.55
N ARG A 4 30.84 -26.26 -72.24
CA ARG A 4 29.47 -26.39 -71.71
C ARG A 4 28.91 -24.99 -71.43
N LEU A 5 27.91 -24.59 -72.20
CA LEU A 5 27.06 -23.44 -71.91
C LEU A 5 26.10 -23.77 -70.76
N LEU A 6 26.17 -22.99 -69.69
CA LEU A 6 25.30 -23.07 -68.52
C LEU A 6 24.13 -22.08 -68.73
N THR A 7 22.94 -22.60 -69.01
CA THR A 7 21.72 -21.78 -69.12
C THR A 7 21.18 -21.51 -67.72
N ILE A 8 21.41 -20.30 -67.20
CA ILE A 8 20.79 -19.81 -65.96
C ILE A 8 19.37 -19.36 -66.27
N ALA A 9 18.38 -20.17 -65.88
CA ALA A 9 16.98 -19.78 -65.87
C ALA A 9 16.73 -18.81 -64.70
N CYS A 10 16.56 -17.53 -65.01
CA CYS A 10 16.03 -16.54 -64.08
C CYS A 10 14.57 -16.86 -63.77
N VAL A 11 14.32 -17.54 -62.64
CA VAL A 11 12.99 -17.62 -62.03
C VAL A 11 12.68 -16.25 -61.44
N LEU A 12 11.93 -15.44 -62.18
CA LEU A 12 11.28 -14.22 -61.69
C LEU A 12 10.27 -14.62 -60.61
N ALA A 13 10.71 -14.62 -59.36
CA ALA A 13 9.82 -14.67 -58.22
C ALA A 13 8.98 -13.39 -58.22
N PHE A 14 7.71 -13.52 -58.63
CA PHE A 14 6.69 -12.52 -58.39
C PHE A 14 6.54 -12.35 -56.87
N ALA A 15 7.34 -11.44 -56.29
CA ALA A 15 7.06 -10.83 -55.01
C ALA A 15 5.87 -9.89 -55.22
N GLY A 16 4.67 -10.47 -55.40
CA GLY A 16 3.42 -9.72 -55.37
C GLY A 16 3.40 -8.94 -54.07
N CYS A 17 3.15 -7.63 -54.16
CA CYS A 17 2.89 -6.79 -53.00
C CYS A 17 1.63 -7.33 -52.32
N GLU A 18 1.81 -8.28 -51.41
CA GLU A 18 0.75 -8.83 -50.58
C GLU A 18 0.07 -7.66 -49.86
N LYS A 19 -1.22 -7.47 -50.15
CA LYS A 19 -2.01 -6.38 -49.57
C LYS A 19 -2.07 -6.58 -48.06
N THR A 20 -1.91 -5.49 -47.30
CA THR A 20 -2.09 -5.57 -45.84
C THR A 20 -3.60 -5.60 -45.54
N ASP A 21 -4.09 -6.78 -45.20
CA ASP A 21 -5.46 -7.06 -44.77
C ASP A 21 -5.46 -8.07 -43.61
N HIS A 22 -6.63 -8.37 -43.02
CA HIS A 22 -6.73 -9.27 -41.87
C HIS A 22 -6.21 -10.68 -42.18
N ASP A 23 -6.54 -11.22 -43.36
CA ASP A 23 -6.11 -12.56 -43.79
C ASP A 23 -4.59 -12.67 -43.90
N SER A 24 -3.94 -11.63 -44.42
CA SER A 24 -2.48 -11.56 -44.51
C SER A 24 -1.85 -11.45 -43.12
N ILE A 25 -2.42 -10.59 -42.26
CA ILE A 25 -1.98 -10.41 -40.87
C ILE A 25 -2.08 -11.72 -40.06
N ASP A 26 -3.09 -12.57 -40.30
CA ASP A 26 -3.22 -13.86 -39.63
C ASP A 26 -2.22 -14.92 -40.10
N LYS A 27 -1.75 -14.82 -41.35
CA LYS A 27 -0.75 -15.74 -41.91
C LYS A 27 0.66 -15.38 -41.46
N TRP A 28 0.97 -14.10 -41.30
CA TRP A 28 2.34 -13.64 -41.05
C TRP A 28 3.01 -14.25 -39.81
N PRO A 29 2.37 -14.48 -38.65
CA PRO A 29 3.01 -15.11 -37.50
C PRO A 29 3.69 -16.46 -37.79
N ARG A 30 3.28 -17.16 -38.85
CA ARG A 30 3.79 -18.47 -39.26
C ARG A 30 4.90 -18.40 -40.30
N THR A 31 5.38 -17.20 -40.64
CA THR A 31 6.37 -16.96 -41.69
C THR A 31 7.63 -16.33 -41.13
N GLU A 32 8.78 -16.62 -41.74
CA GLU A 32 10.08 -16.10 -41.31
C GLU A 32 10.13 -14.56 -41.30
N LYS A 33 9.58 -13.91 -42.33
CA LYS A 33 9.51 -12.44 -42.45
C LYS A 33 8.30 -11.82 -41.73
N GLY A 34 7.48 -12.66 -41.12
CA GLY A 34 6.20 -12.30 -40.51
C GLY A 34 6.29 -11.22 -39.45
N PRO A 35 7.16 -11.37 -38.43
CA PRO A 35 7.30 -10.37 -37.38
C PRO A 35 7.66 -8.98 -37.92
N GLY A 36 8.54 -8.91 -38.91
CA GLY A 36 8.89 -7.64 -39.57
C GLY A 36 7.71 -7.01 -40.31
N LYS A 37 6.89 -7.81 -41.00
CA LYS A 37 5.65 -7.33 -41.65
C LYS A 37 4.63 -6.82 -40.64
N LEU A 38 4.40 -7.57 -39.55
CA LEU A 38 3.49 -7.18 -38.49
C LEU A 38 3.94 -5.88 -37.81
N LYS A 39 5.23 -5.74 -37.50
CA LYS A 39 5.80 -4.50 -36.95
C LYS A 39 5.58 -3.32 -37.88
N LYS A 40 5.86 -3.48 -39.17
CA LYS A 40 5.63 -2.44 -40.17
C LYS A 40 4.15 -2.05 -40.26
N ALA A 41 3.24 -3.02 -40.29
CA ALA A 41 1.80 -2.75 -40.32
C ALA A 41 1.30 -2.07 -39.04
N PHE A 42 1.87 -2.41 -37.89
CA PHE A 42 1.54 -1.75 -36.63
C PHE A 42 2.01 -0.28 -36.60
N GLU A 43 3.24 -0.02 -37.08
CA GLU A 43 3.87 1.31 -37.06
C GLU A 43 3.40 2.26 -38.17
N ASP A 44 2.70 1.75 -39.20
CA ASP A 44 2.21 2.54 -40.33
C ASP A 44 1.07 3.49 -39.90
N GLU A 45 1.36 4.79 -39.85
CA GLU A 45 0.38 5.82 -39.49
C GLU A 45 -0.74 6.00 -40.52
N SER A 46 -0.50 5.58 -41.77
CA SER A 46 -1.48 5.67 -42.86
C SER A 46 -2.41 4.45 -42.95
N LEU A 47 -2.06 3.35 -42.27
CA LEU A 47 -2.86 2.13 -42.26
C LEU A 47 -4.13 2.32 -41.43
N ASP A 48 -5.20 1.60 -41.78
CA ASP A 48 -6.38 1.51 -40.94
C ASP A 48 -6.02 1.06 -39.50
N ALA A 49 -6.58 1.74 -38.50
CA ALA A 49 -6.23 1.49 -37.10
C ALA A 49 -6.61 0.08 -36.63
N ASP A 50 -7.65 -0.52 -37.22
CA ASP A 50 -8.06 -1.89 -36.90
C ASP A 50 -7.08 -2.93 -37.46
N LEU A 51 -6.50 -2.68 -38.63
CA LEU A 51 -5.40 -3.50 -39.17
C LEU A 51 -4.13 -3.38 -38.31
N SER A 52 -3.75 -2.16 -37.90
CA SER A 52 -2.62 -1.98 -36.98
C SER A 52 -2.87 -2.66 -35.64
N ALA A 53 -4.08 -2.56 -35.08
CA ALA A 53 -4.45 -3.27 -33.87
C ALA A 53 -4.40 -4.80 -34.05
N HIS A 54 -4.87 -5.32 -35.19
CA HIS A 54 -4.78 -6.75 -35.49
C HIS A 54 -3.32 -7.23 -35.55
N ALA A 55 -2.45 -6.47 -36.21
CA ALA A 55 -1.02 -6.75 -36.27
C ALA A 55 -0.38 -6.75 -34.86
N ALA A 56 -0.74 -5.79 -34.01
CA ALA A 56 -0.26 -5.71 -32.63
C ALA A 56 -0.66 -6.94 -31.79
N VAL A 57 -1.90 -7.41 -31.90
CA VAL A 57 -2.36 -8.63 -31.21
C VAL A 57 -1.51 -9.84 -31.60
N ASN A 58 -1.20 -9.99 -32.89
CA ASN A 58 -0.38 -11.08 -33.38
C ASN A 58 1.09 -10.96 -32.98
N LEU A 59 1.64 -9.75 -32.82
CA LEU A 59 2.97 -9.52 -32.23
C LEU A 59 3.02 -9.92 -30.76
N ILE A 60 1.96 -9.62 -30.00
CA ILE A 60 1.87 -9.89 -28.55
C ILE A 60 1.73 -11.38 -28.26
N LYS A 61 0.91 -12.11 -29.04
CA LYS A 61 0.64 -13.53 -28.79
C LYS A 61 1.90 -14.40 -28.90
N PRO A 62 1.98 -15.50 -28.13
CA PRO A 62 2.93 -16.57 -28.40
C PRO A 62 2.73 -17.14 -29.82
N PRO A 63 3.81 -17.53 -30.53
CA PRO A 63 5.19 -17.62 -30.06
C PRO A 63 5.99 -16.31 -30.19
N LEU A 64 5.41 -15.24 -30.74
CA LEU A 64 6.16 -14.02 -31.04
C LEU A 64 6.51 -13.24 -29.77
N SER A 65 5.56 -13.07 -28.85
CA SER A 65 5.76 -12.43 -27.53
C SER A 65 6.50 -11.09 -27.58
N GLN A 66 6.26 -10.26 -28.61
CA GLN A 66 6.96 -9.00 -28.87
C GLN A 66 6.29 -7.80 -28.19
N GLU A 67 5.88 -7.97 -26.93
CA GLU A 67 5.20 -6.93 -26.13
C GLU A 67 6.04 -5.65 -26.02
N ALA A 68 7.36 -5.80 -25.83
CA ALA A 68 8.29 -4.67 -25.72
C ALA A 68 8.36 -3.84 -27.02
N GLU A 69 8.30 -4.49 -28.18
CA GLU A 69 8.30 -3.81 -29.49
C GLU A 69 7.01 -3.02 -29.69
N VAL A 70 5.86 -3.62 -29.35
CA VAL A 70 4.56 -2.93 -29.39
C VAL A 70 4.56 -1.72 -28.45
N LYS A 71 5.09 -1.87 -27.23
CA LYS A 71 5.23 -0.76 -26.28
C LYS A 71 6.11 0.37 -26.85
N ASN A 72 7.29 0.05 -27.37
CA ASN A 72 8.23 1.04 -27.92
C ASN A 72 7.68 1.75 -29.17
N ALA A 73 6.88 1.07 -29.98
CA ALA A 73 6.19 1.68 -31.11
C ALA A 73 5.07 2.62 -30.64
N PHE A 74 4.27 2.25 -29.64
CA PHE A 74 3.30 3.18 -29.02
C PHE A 74 3.95 4.46 -28.51
N GLU A 75 5.13 4.40 -27.90
CA GLU A 75 5.84 5.58 -27.37
C GLU A 75 6.28 6.56 -28.46
N ARG A 76 6.49 6.07 -29.70
CA ARG A 76 6.88 6.88 -30.86
C ARG A 76 5.68 7.41 -31.67
N MET A 77 4.50 6.81 -31.51
CA MET A 77 3.29 7.21 -32.25
C MET A 77 2.73 8.55 -31.76
N SER A 78 2.14 9.30 -32.70
CA SER A 78 1.37 10.50 -32.37
C SER A 78 0.21 10.19 -31.40
N PRO A 79 -0.15 11.09 -30.46
CA PRO A 79 -1.21 10.82 -29.48
C PRO A 79 -2.56 10.45 -30.11
N GLY A 80 -2.93 11.11 -31.22
CA GLY A 80 -4.16 10.81 -31.96
C GLY A 80 -4.15 9.39 -32.52
N ARG A 81 -3.04 8.96 -33.12
CA ARG A 81 -2.88 7.60 -33.65
C ARG A 81 -2.95 6.54 -32.54
N ARG A 82 -2.29 6.79 -31.40
CA ARG A 82 -2.37 5.86 -30.24
C ARG A 82 -3.80 5.65 -29.80
N THR A 83 -4.56 6.73 -29.66
CA THR A 83 -5.97 6.69 -29.23
C THR A 83 -6.80 5.86 -30.22
N GLN A 84 -6.65 6.08 -31.54
CA GLN A 84 -7.36 5.30 -32.56
C GLN A 84 -7.03 3.80 -32.50
N ILE A 85 -5.76 3.45 -32.32
CA ILE A 85 -5.33 2.06 -32.23
C ILE A 85 -5.84 1.42 -30.94
N VAL A 86 -5.75 2.11 -29.80
CA VAL A 86 -6.20 1.58 -28.50
C VAL A 86 -7.69 1.23 -28.54
N ASP A 87 -8.52 2.04 -29.22
CA ASP A 87 -9.95 1.78 -29.43
C ASP A 87 -10.21 0.39 -30.04
N LYS A 88 -9.38 -0.02 -31.00
CA LYS A 88 -9.50 -1.30 -31.69
C LYS A 88 -8.73 -2.43 -31.01
N LEU A 89 -7.61 -2.10 -30.38
CA LEU A 89 -6.71 -3.07 -29.77
C LEU A 89 -7.26 -3.62 -28.46
N ALA A 90 -7.84 -2.77 -27.60
CA ALA A 90 -8.38 -3.20 -26.31
C ALA A 90 -9.41 -4.34 -26.42
N PRO A 91 -10.50 -4.25 -27.22
CA PRO A 91 -11.45 -5.35 -27.35
C PRO A 91 -10.82 -6.62 -27.95
N ARG A 92 -9.89 -6.49 -28.89
CA ARG A 92 -9.20 -7.66 -29.48
C ARG A 92 -8.31 -8.37 -28.46
N LEU A 93 -7.60 -7.62 -27.60
CA LEU A 93 -6.83 -8.20 -26.49
C LEU A 93 -7.74 -8.85 -25.46
N TRP A 94 -8.92 -8.27 -25.19
CA TRP A 94 -9.90 -8.87 -24.30
C TRP A 94 -10.40 -10.21 -24.81
N GLU A 95 -10.75 -10.36 -26.09
CA GLU A 95 -11.17 -11.66 -26.62
C GLU A 95 -10.09 -12.75 -26.44
N VAL A 96 -8.81 -12.37 -26.47
CA VAL A 96 -7.69 -13.29 -26.21
C VAL A 96 -7.50 -13.57 -24.72
N ALA A 97 -7.70 -12.55 -23.88
CA ALA A 97 -7.65 -12.66 -22.42
C ALA A 97 -8.96 -13.18 -21.81
N ARG A 98 -9.99 -13.48 -22.59
CA ARG A 98 -11.33 -13.68 -22.04
C ARG A 98 -11.37 -14.86 -21.07
N VAL A 99 -12.07 -14.66 -19.95
CA VAL A 99 -12.31 -15.74 -18.97
C VAL A 99 -13.42 -16.64 -19.50
N GLU A 100 -13.04 -17.78 -20.09
CA GLU A 100 -14.02 -18.80 -20.54
C GLU A 100 -14.51 -19.68 -19.37
N ASN A 101 -13.68 -19.86 -18.34
CA ASN A 101 -14.01 -20.63 -17.15
C ASN A 101 -13.37 -20.01 -15.91
N GLU A 102 -14.21 -19.47 -15.03
CA GLU A 102 -13.82 -18.74 -13.82
C GLU A 102 -13.06 -19.60 -12.79
N LYS A 103 -13.18 -20.93 -12.88
CA LYS A 103 -12.52 -21.88 -11.95
C LYS A 103 -11.16 -22.35 -12.45
N LYS A 104 -10.83 -22.12 -13.73
CA LYS A 104 -9.57 -22.55 -14.32
C LYS A 104 -8.52 -21.44 -14.25
N PRO A 105 -7.24 -21.79 -14.00
CA PRO A 105 -6.15 -20.84 -14.16
C PRO A 105 -6.06 -20.36 -15.61
N ALA A 106 -5.53 -19.16 -15.80
CA ALA A 106 -5.26 -18.64 -17.13
C ALA A 106 -4.08 -19.37 -17.79
N ASN A 107 -4.13 -19.53 -19.11
CA ASN A 107 -2.95 -19.95 -19.88
C ASN A 107 -2.04 -18.75 -20.22
N ASN A 108 -0.84 -19.04 -20.73
CA ASN A 108 0.14 -17.98 -21.05
C ASN A 108 -0.38 -16.96 -22.09
N THR A 109 -1.14 -17.41 -23.09
CA THR A 109 -1.72 -16.52 -24.11
C THR A 109 -2.69 -15.51 -23.49
N GLN A 110 -3.55 -15.98 -22.58
CA GLN A 110 -4.48 -15.14 -21.84
C GLN A 110 -3.73 -14.15 -20.92
N ILE A 111 -2.69 -14.61 -20.21
CA ILE A 111 -1.89 -13.77 -19.31
C ILE A 111 -1.20 -12.64 -20.07
N THR A 112 -0.52 -12.95 -21.18
CA THR A 112 0.17 -11.98 -22.04
C THR A 112 -0.82 -10.95 -22.62
N ALA A 113 -2.00 -11.38 -23.06
CA ALA A 113 -3.02 -10.44 -23.54
C ALA A 113 -3.54 -9.51 -22.43
N LYS A 114 -3.71 -10.01 -21.20
CA LYS A 114 -4.05 -9.19 -20.03
C LYS A 114 -2.94 -8.19 -19.69
N ASP A 115 -1.67 -8.60 -19.72
CA ASP A 115 -0.55 -7.68 -19.45
C ASP A 115 -0.46 -6.58 -20.52
N ALA A 116 -0.78 -6.92 -21.78
CA ALA A 116 -0.90 -5.94 -22.84
C ALA A 116 -2.05 -4.95 -22.59
N LEU A 117 -3.22 -5.39 -22.09
CA LEU A 117 -4.31 -4.49 -21.68
C LEU A 117 -3.84 -3.48 -20.63
N VAL A 118 -3.14 -3.94 -19.59
CA VAL A 118 -2.57 -3.08 -18.55
C VAL A 118 -1.57 -2.08 -19.16
N THR A 119 -0.70 -2.57 -20.06
CA THR A 119 0.33 -1.76 -20.72
C THR A 119 -0.27 -0.65 -21.57
N ILE A 120 -1.29 -0.93 -22.39
CA ILE A 120 -1.86 0.07 -23.31
C ILE A 120 -2.77 1.07 -22.60
N ARG A 121 -3.23 0.77 -21.38
CA ARG A 121 -4.09 1.65 -20.58
C ARG A 121 -3.52 3.05 -20.39
N ARG A 122 -2.19 3.20 -20.30
CA ARG A 122 -1.54 4.53 -20.16
C ARG A 122 -1.69 5.43 -21.39
N TYR A 123 -2.04 4.85 -22.54
CA TYR A 123 -2.24 5.57 -23.80
C TYR A 123 -3.72 5.79 -24.14
N ALA A 124 -4.62 5.25 -23.31
CA ALA A 124 -6.05 5.31 -23.51
C ALA A 124 -6.64 6.65 -23.04
N ASP A 125 -7.65 7.16 -23.75
CA ASP A 125 -8.51 8.24 -23.24
C ASP A 125 -9.38 7.76 -22.07
N ASP A 126 -10.22 8.63 -21.50
CA ASP A 126 -11.02 8.27 -20.33
C ASP A 126 -12.09 7.19 -20.60
N ASN A 127 -12.66 7.15 -21.80
CA ASN A 127 -13.67 6.15 -22.18
C ASN A 127 -13.04 4.79 -22.46
N GLN A 128 -11.91 4.81 -23.14
CA GLN A 128 -11.09 3.62 -23.40
C GLN A 128 -10.53 3.06 -22.10
N ARG A 129 -10.08 3.91 -21.17
CA ARG A 129 -9.63 3.48 -19.82
C ARG A 129 -10.75 2.79 -19.06
N LYS A 130 -11.98 3.33 -19.05
CA LYS A 130 -13.14 2.67 -18.43
C LYS A 130 -13.43 1.30 -19.04
N THR A 131 -13.26 1.16 -20.36
CA THR A 131 -13.46 -0.10 -21.07
C THR A 131 -12.39 -1.13 -20.68
N ILE A 132 -11.12 -0.73 -20.71
CA ILE A 132 -10.00 -1.58 -20.26
C ILE A 132 -10.17 -1.97 -18.78
N ASP A 133 -10.57 -1.03 -17.92
CA ASP A 133 -10.84 -1.28 -16.51
C ASP A 133 -11.95 -2.31 -16.33
N GLY A 134 -13.02 -2.24 -17.13
CA GLY A 134 -14.08 -3.26 -17.16
C GLY A 134 -13.53 -4.66 -17.49
N TYR A 135 -12.67 -4.79 -18.50
CA TYR A 135 -12.04 -6.07 -18.85
C TYR A 135 -11.13 -6.60 -17.73
N LEU A 136 -10.36 -5.72 -17.08
CA LEU A 136 -9.52 -6.10 -15.96
C LEU A 136 -10.35 -6.50 -14.73
N ILE A 137 -11.52 -5.88 -14.52
CA ILE A 137 -12.48 -6.28 -13.49
C ILE A 137 -13.01 -7.68 -13.75
N ASP A 138 -13.41 -7.97 -14.99
CA ASP A 138 -13.90 -9.30 -15.35
C ASP A 138 -12.80 -10.37 -15.30
N TRP A 139 -11.54 -9.99 -15.57
CA TRP A 139 -10.39 -10.90 -15.43
C TRP A 139 -10.09 -11.28 -13.98
N TYR A 140 -10.03 -10.30 -13.07
CA TYR A 140 -9.64 -10.52 -11.67
C TYR A 140 -10.84 -10.86 -10.78
N GLY A 141 -12.06 -10.49 -11.15
CA GLY A 141 -13.28 -10.69 -10.37
C GLY A 141 -13.84 -12.11 -10.36
N VAL A 142 -12.99 -13.14 -10.44
CA VAL A 142 -13.38 -14.54 -10.64
C VAL A 142 -12.80 -15.46 -9.56
N TYR A 143 -13.39 -16.65 -9.41
CA TYR A 143 -12.98 -17.63 -8.39
C TYR A 143 -11.47 -17.96 -8.43
N ALA A 144 -10.90 -18.12 -9.62
CA ALA A 144 -9.47 -18.39 -9.82
C ALA A 144 -8.57 -17.13 -9.69
N TYR A 145 -9.00 -16.10 -8.95
CA TYR A 145 -8.24 -14.86 -8.75
C TYR A 145 -6.77 -15.13 -8.40
N GLU A 146 -6.50 -15.99 -7.43
CA GLU A 146 -5.13 -16.26 -6.93
C GLU A 146 -4.18 -16.74 -8.04
N ALA A 147 -4.62 -17.71 -8.83
CA ALA A 147 -3.83 -18.22 -9.95
C ALA A 147 -3.63 -17.16 -11.05
N ARG A 148 -4.59 -16.25 -11.21
CA ARG A 148 -4.54 -15.16 -12.20
C ARG A 148 -3.74 -13.95 -11.72
N ALA A 149 -3.73 -13.69 -10.42
CA ALA A 149 -3.04 -12.58 -9.76
C ALA A 149 -1.53 -12.77 -9.73
N GLY A 150 -1.05 -14.01 -9.63
CA GLY A 150 0.38 -14.32 -9.74
C GLY A 150 0.90 -14.46 -11.18
N GLY A 151 0.05 -14.36 -12.20
CA GLY A 151 0.43 -14.61 -13.59
C GLY A 151 0.84 -13.35 -14.34
N GLY A 152 2.04 -13.36 -14.92
CA GLY A 152 2.53 -12.31 -15.83
C GLY A 152 3.34 -11.22 -15.15
N GLN A 153 3.42 -10.06 -15.79
CA GLN A 153 4.23 -8.91 -15.35
C GLN A 153 3.54 -8.09 -14.25
N TYR A 154 2.21 -8.02 -14.26
CA TYR A 154 1.43 -7.22 -13.30
C TYR A 154 0.66 -8.12 -12.34
N SER A 155 0.92 -7.96 -11.04
CA SER A 155 0.20 -8.67 -9.97
C SER A 155 -1.26 -8.20 -9.87
N GLY A 156 -2.11 -9.04 -9.25
CA GLY A 156 -3.51 -8.70 -8.99
C GLY A 156 -3.65 -7.44 -8.15
N ALA A 157 -2.85 -7.27 -7.11
CA ALA A 157 -2.81 -6.07 -6.28
C ALA A 157 -2.43 -4.80 -7.06
N THR A 158 -1.44 -4.88 -7.95
CA THR A 158 -1.02 -3.75 -8.79
C THR A 158 -2.14 -3.34 -9.74
N VAL A 159 -2.82 -4.31 -10.36
CA VAL A 159 -3.98 -4.00 -11.22
C VAL A 159 -5.17 -3.51 -10.41
N ALA A 160 -5.42 -4.06 -9.22
CA ALA A 160 -6.47 -3.57 -8.33
C ALA A 160 -6.23 -2.11 -7.94
N ARG A 161 -4.98 -1.72 -7.69
CA ARG A 161 -4.58 -0.33 -7.44
C ARG A 161 -4.91 0.58 -8.62
N LEU A 162 -4.65 0.10 -9.83
CA LEU A 162 -4.84 0.81 -11.09
C LEU A 162 -6.33 1.04 -11.43
N VAL A 163 -7.15 0.01 -11.24
CA VAL A 163 -8.59 0.01 -11.55
C VAL A 163 -9.41 0.69 -10.45
N GLY A 164 -9.02 0.48 -9.19
CA GLY A 164 -9.64 1.14 -8.05
C GLY A 164 -10.95 0.50 -7.57
N PRO A 165 -11.84 1.29 -6.93
CA PRO A 165 -12.95 0.77 -6.12
C PRO A 165 -13.97 -0.10 -6.87
N ALA A 166 -14.06 0.03 -8.20
CA ALA A 166 -14.98 -0.78 -9.01
C ALA A 166 -14.67 -2.28 -8.92
N LEU A 167 -13.40 -2.66 -8.70
CA LEU A 167 -13.00 -4.06 -8.51
C LEU A 167 -13.33 -4.61 -7.11
N THR A 168 -13.47 -3.73 -6.10
CA THR A 168 -13.64 -4.14 -4.69
C THR A 168 -14.80 -5.11 -4.51
N LYS A 169 -15.97 -4.80 -5.09
CA LYS A 169 -17.18 -5.63 -4.94
C LYS A 169 -16.96 -7.06 -5.45
N LYS A 170 -16.34 -7.20 -6.63
CA LYS A 170 -16.05 -8.51 -7.23
C LYS A 170 -15.08 -9.32 -6.38
N LEU A 171 -14.04 -8.71 -5.83
CA LEU A 171 -13.09 -9.41 -4.96
C LEU A 171 -13.73 -9.84 -3.62
N ILE A 172 -14.66 -9.03 -3.09
CA ILE A 172 -15.47 -9.42 -1.93
C ILE A 172 -16.33 -10.66 -2.27
N ASP A 173 -16.96 -10.69 -3.45
CA ASP A 173 -17.74 -11.85 -3.90
C ASP A 173 -16.87 -13.12 -4.02
N VAL A 174 -15.63 -12.98 -4.52
CA VAL A 174 -14.65 -14.07 -4.57
C VAL A 174 -14.32 -14.58 -3.15
N VAL A 175 -14.01 -13.70 -2.21
CA VAL A 175 -13.79 -14.07 -0.79
C VAL A 175 -15.01 -14.77 -0.21
N ASN A 176 -16.22 -14.24 -0.43
CA ASN A 176 -17.44 -14.82 0.09
C ASN A 176 -17.68 -16.24 -0.45
N THR A 177 -17.29 -16.50 -1.70
CA THR A 177 -17.35 -17.85 -2.27
C THR A 177 -16.44 -18.83 -1.53
N PHE A 178 -15.21 -18.42 -1.18
CA PHE A 178 -14.31 -19.24 -0.35
C PHE A 178 -14.85 -19.43 1.07
N ILE A 179 -15.46 -18.40 1.66
CA ILE A 179 -16.02 -18.49 3.00
C ILE A 179 -17.22 -19.46 3.06
N ALA A 180 -18.09 -19.41 2.06
CA ALA A 180 -19.35 -20.15 2.01
C ALA A 180 -19.26 -21.51 1.32
N ALA A 181 -18.10 -21.92 0.80
CA ALA A 181 -17.99 -23.18 0.07
C ALA A 181 -18.32 -24.40 0.97
N PRO A 182 -19.00 -25.43 0.42
CA PRO A 182 -19.40 -26.62 1.19
C PRO A 182 -18.19 -27.47 1.61
N GLY A 183 -18.36 -28.31 2.65
CA GLY A 183 -17.33 -29.26 3.08
C GLY A 183 -16.26 -28.66 4.01
N GLN A 184 -16.54 -27.50 4.62
CA GLN A 184 -15.61 -26.77 5.49
C GLN A 184 -15.78 -27.07 6.99
N GLU A 185 -16.45 -28.18 7.34
CA GLU A 185 -16.74 -28.55 8.73
C GLU A 185 -15.48 -28.95 9.49
N LYS A 186 -14.49 -29.52 8.79
CA LYS A 186 -13.22 -30.00 9.37
C LYS A 186 -12.02 -29.10 9.07
N SER A 187 -12.01 -28.49 7.88
CA SER A 187 -10.92 -27.62 7.43
C SER A 187 -11.50 -26.51 6.56
N LYS A 188 -11.30 -25.27 6.99
CA LYS A 188 -11.79 -24.09 6.29
C LYS A 188 -10.82 -23.73 5.17
N PHE A 189 -11.35 -23.29 4.03
CA PHE A 189 -10.50 -22.79 2.96
C PHE A 189 -9.74 -21.54 3.41
N ARG A 190 -8.45 -21.51 3.08
CA ARG A 190 -7.57 -20.39 3.37
C ARG A 190 -7.94 -19.20 2.50
N ILE A 191 -8.07 -18.03 3.12
CA ILE A 191 -8.09 -16.76 2.41
C ILE A 191 -6.63 -16.37 2.16
N ASN A 192 -6.25 -16.26 0.90
CA ASN A 192 -4.87 -16.06 0.50
C ASN A 192 -4.48 -14.57 0.55
N ASP A 193 -3.17 -14.31 0.67
CA ASP A 193 -2.63 -12.96 0.93
C ASP A 193 -2.83 -12.02 -0.25
N GLU A 194 -2.69 -12.53 -1.48
CA GLU A 194 -2.85 -11.73 -2.69
C GLU A 194 -4.30 -11.27 -2.87
N LEU A 195 -5.30 -12.06 -2.48
CA LEU A 195 -6.71 -11.66 -2.51
C LEU A 195 -7.01 -10.57 -1.47
N MET A 196 -6.48 -10.72 -0.25
CA MET A 196 -6.61 -9.67 0.77
C MET A 196 -5.92 -8.37 0.34
N LEU A 197 -4.73 -8.48 -0.25
CA LEU A 197 -4.00 -7.33 -0.78
C LEU A 197 -4.73 -6.70 -1.97
N GLY A 198 -5.30 -7.48 -2.88
CA GLY A 198 -6.13 -6.98 -3.98
C GLY A 198 -7.37 -6.21 -3.49
N ILE A 199 -8.05 -6.72 -2.47
CA ILE A 199 -9.18 -6.03 -1.83
C ILE A 199 -8.72 -4.69 -1.24
N ALA A 200 -7.65 -4.69 -0.45
CA ALA A 200 -7.09 -3.46 0.11
C ALA A 200 -6.68 -2.46 -0.98
N ALA A 201 -5.89 -2.93 -1.96
CA ALA A 201 -5.30 -2.12 -3.03
C ALA A 201 -6.35 -1.53 -3.96
N SER A 202 -7.51 -2.17 -4.16
CA SER A 202 -8.65 -1.60 -4.88
C SER A 202 -9.20 -0.32 -4.23
N GLY A 203 -9.08 -0.22 -2.90
CA GLY A 203 -9.35 0.97 -2.11
C GLY A 203 -10.81 1.43 -2.08
N GLY A 204 -11.76 0.51 -2.22
CA GLY A 204 -13.15 0.76 -1.84
C GLY A 204 -13.33 0.64 -0.32
N PRO A 205 -14.13 1.50 0.33
CA PRO A 205 -14.37 1.44 1.78
C PRO A 205 -14.99 0.11 2.24
N GLU A 206 -15.82 -0.52 1.40
CA GLU A 206 -16.36 -1.87 1.66
C GLU A 206 -15.27 -2.96 1.69
N GLY A 207 -14.18 -2.76 0.95
CA GLY A 207 -13.03 -3.68 0.97
C GLY A 207 -12.30 -3.66 2.30
N ILE A 208 -12.10 -2.45 2.86
CA ILE A 208 -11.53 -2.27 4.20
C ILE A 208 -12.45 -2.89 5.24
N LYS A 209 -13.75 -2.59 5.18
CA LYS A 209 -14.75 -3.19 6.06
C LYS A 209 -14.68 -4.71 6.02
N LYS A 210 -14.61 -5.31 4.83
CA LYS A 210 -14.49 -6.76 4.67
C LYS A 210 -13.21 -7.33 5.28
N LEU A 211 -12.07 -6.65 5.12
CA LEU A 211 -10.82 -7.07 5.76
C LEU A 211 -10.90 -7.00 7.29
N LEU A 212 -11.55 -5.97 7.84
CA LEU A 212 -11.80 -5.87 9.28
C LEU A 212 -12.79 -6.93 9.80
N GLU A 213 -13.76 -7.36 8.99
CA GLU A 213 -14.59 -8.52 9.29
C GLU A 213 -13.75 -9.80 9.32
N ILE A 214 -12.87 -10.01 8.34
CA ILE A 214 -11.96 -11.17 8.24
C ILE A 214 -11.06 -11.27 9.47
N VAL A 215 -10.56 -10.14 9.99
CA VAL A 215 -9.76 -10.09 11.22
C VAL A 215 -10.46 -10.74 12.41
N LYS A 216 -11.80 -10.65 12.47
CA LYS A 216 -12.61 -11.19 13.57
C LYS A 216 -13.10 -12.63 13.31
N MET A 217 -12.80 -13.20 12.15
CA MET A 217 -13.25 -14.54 11.81
C MET A 217 -12.36 -15.60 12.46
N ASP A 218 -12.97 -16.52 13.22
CA ASP A 218 -12.31 -17.77 13.54
C ASP A 218 -12.37 -18.69 12.32
N ARG A 219 -11.22 -18.90 11.67
CA ARG A 219 -11.07 -19.87 10.58
C ARG A 219 -10.07 -20.98 10.86
N GLY A 220 -9.65 -21.17 12.11
CA GLY A 220 -8.56 -22.10 12.44
C GLY A 220 -7.20 -21.68 11.88
N ASP A 221 -7.04 -20.41 11.48
CA ASP A 221 -5.80 -19.77 11.04
C ASP A 221 -5.51 -18.59 11.97
N ASP A 222 -4.61 -18.79 12.94
CA ASP A 222 -4.24 -17.78 13.95
C ASP A 222 -3.38 -16.63 13.38
N THR A 223 -2.99 -16.74 12.11
CA THR A 223 -2.27 -15.70 11.37
C THR A 223 -3.20 -14.80 10.58
N LEU A 224 -4.44 -15.21 10.33
CA LEU A 224 -5.41 -14.50 9.50
C LEU A 224 -5.63 -13.03 9.92
N PRO A 225 -5.78 -12.70 11.22
CA PRO A 225 -5.87 -11.30 11.66
C PRO A 225 -4.68 -10.45 11.22
N ALA A 226 -3.46 -10.98 11.40
CA ALA A 226 -2.24 -10.28 11.04
C ALA A 226 -2.09 -10.10 9.54
N ARG A 227 -2.42 -11.12 8.74
CA ARG A 227 -2.35 -11.05 7.26
C ARG A 227 -3.37 -10.06 6.68
N ALA A 228 -4.59 -10.02 7.23
CA ALA A 228 -5.62 -9.08 6.79
C ALA A 228 -5.25 -7.62 7.11
N ILE A 229 -4.70 -7.35 8.29
CA ILE A 229 -4.19 -6.02 8.64
C ILE A 229 -2.93 -5.67 7.84
N ASP A 230 -2.04 -6.62 7.58
CA ASP A 230 -0.84 -6.41 6.76
C ASP A 230 -1.18 -5.98 5.33
N ALA A 231 -2.26 -6.52 4.75
CA ALA A 231 -2.78 -6.07 3.45
C ALA A 231 -3.21 -4.59 3.45
N LEU A 232 -3.89 -4.15 4.52
CA LEU A 232 -4.24 -2.74 4.71
C LEU A 232 -2.98 -1.90 4.92
N TYR A 233 -2.07 -2.34 5.78
CA TYR A 233 -0.82 -1.63 6.10
C TYR A 233 0.03 -1.41 4.85
N LYS A 234 0.23 -2.45 4.03
CA LYS A 234 0.92 -2.35 2.73
C LYS A 234 0.23 -1.37 1.78
N THR A 235 -1.08 -1.22 1.87
CA THR A 235 -1.80 -0.33 0.97
C THR A 235 -1.71 1.15 1.35
N TYR A 236 -1.78 1.45 2.65
CA TYR A 236 -2.00 2.81 3.15
C TYR A 236 -0.84 3.38 3.97
N VAL A 237 0.13 2.56 4.37
CA VAL A 237 1.25 2.98 5.22
C VAL A 237 2.59 2.76 4.54
N ASP A 238 2.89 1.51 4.17
CA ASP A 238 4.18 1.15 3.59
C ASP A 238 4.05 -0.01 2.58
N PRO A 239 3.95 0.30 1.28
CA PRO A 239 3.82 -0.70 0.22
C PRO A 239 5.11 -1.47 -0.06
N ASN A 240 6.24 -1.15 0.59
CA ASN A 240 7.54 -1.76 0.29
C ASN A 240 7.91 -1.66 -1.20
N GLY A 241 7.53 -0.54 -1.84
CA GLY A 241 7.77 -0.31 -3.27
C GLY A 241 6.85 -1.06 -4.23
N LEU A 242 5.83 -1.80 -3.76
CA LEU A 242 4.88 -2.50 -4.63
C LEU A 242 4.05 -1.54 -5.50
N PHE A 243 3.61 -0.42 -4.94
CA PHE A 243 2.85 0.63 -5.62
C PHE A 243 2.85 1.91 -4.77
N ASP A 244 2.37 3.03 -5.30
CA ASP A 244 2.26 4.28 -4.54
C ASP A 244 1.20 4.20 -3.44
N ILE A 245 1.52 4.77 -2.27
CA ILE A 245 0.61 4.89 -1.11
C ILE A 245 -0.73 5.47 -1.57
N ARG A 246 -1.82 4.84 -1.15
CA ARG A 246 -3.18 5.30 -1.48
C ARG A 246 -3.64 6.42 -0.54
N SER A 247 -4.50 7.30 -1.05
CA SER A 247 -5.27 8.24 -0.21
C SER A 247 -5.97 7.47 0.92
N ALA A 248 -5.90 8.00 2.14
CA ALA A 248 -6.49 7.37 3.31
C ALA A 248 -8.00 7.61 3.46
N GLU A 249 -8.64 8.33 2.53
CA GLU A 249 -10.10 8.59 2.55
C GLU A 249 -10.95 7.30 2.78
N PRO A 250 -10.66 6.14 2.15
CA PRO A 250 -11.43 4.93 2.43
C PRO A 250 -11.27 4.38 3.85
N LEU A 251 -10.15 4.67 4.54
CA LEU A 251 -9.93 4.29 5.95
C LEU A 251 -10.83 5.10 6.88
N GLU A 252 -11.12 6.37 6.55
CA GLU A 252 -11.96 7.24 7.37
C GLU A 252 -13.35 6.66 7.59
N ALA A 253 -13.95 6.09 6.53
CA ALA A 253 -15.25 5.43 6.61
C ALA A 253 -15.29 4.23 7.57
N ASN A 254 -14.13 3.71 7.97
CA ASN A 254 -13.96 2.56 8.85
C ASN A 254 -13.18 2.92 10.14
N LEU A 255 -13.02 4.20 10.44
CA LEU A 255 -12.19 4.68 11.56
C LEU A 255 -12.64 4.08 12.90
N ASP A 256 -13.94 4.06 13.20
CA ASP A 256 -14.45 3.50 14.46
C ASP A 256 -14.10 2.01 14.63
N ALA A 257 -14.16 1.25 13.52
CA ALA A 257 -13.79 -0.16 13.53
C ALA A 257 -12.28 -0.37 13.74
N LEU A 258 -11.44 0.50 13.15
CA LEU A 258 -10.00 0.51 13.40
C LEU A 258 -9.69 0.86 14.86
N VAL A 259 -10.36 1.86 15.44
CA VAL A 259 -10.18 2.24 16.85
C VAL A 259 -10.59 1.10 17.77
N ALA A 260 -11.74 0.48 17.52
CA ALA A 260 -12.18 -0.67 18.30
C ALA A 260 -11.16 -1.82 18.26
N LEU A 261 -10.60 -2.10 17.08
CA LEU A 261 -9.58 -3.13 16.90
C LEU A 261 -8.24 -2.76 17.57
N ALA A 262 -7.83 -1.49 17.53
CA ALA A 262 -6.62 -1.03 18.23
C ALA A 262 -6.73 -1.18 19.76
N LYS A 263 -7.94 -1.01 20.30
CA LYS A 263 -8.22 -1.13 21.74
C LYS A 263 -8.46 -2.56 22.22
N ASP A 264 -8.63 -3.51 21.30
CA ASP A 264 -8.81 -4.92 21.63
C ASP A 264 -7.49 -5.52 22.12
N ASP A 265 -7.39 -5.69 23.43
CA ASP A 265 -6.18 -6.17 24.10
C ASP A 265 -5.93 -7.66 23.90
N THR A 266 -6.84 -8.39 23.24
CA THR A 266 -6.60 -9.78 22.82
C THR A 266 -5.68 -9.86 21.60
N GLN A 267 -5.59 -8.78 20.81
CA GLN A 267 -4.81 -8.73 19.57
C GLN A 267 -3.30 -8.82 19.79
N LYS A 268 -2.61 -9.50 18.86
CA LYS A 268 -1.13 -9.60 18.85
C LYS A 268 -0.54 -8.20 18.63
N GLY A 269 0.59 -7.90 19.28
CA GLY A 269 1.20 -6.56 19.26
C GLY A 269 1.46 -5.98 17.87
N LYS A 270 1.85 -6.82 16.88
CA LYS A 270 2.00 -6.37 15.48
C LYS A 270 0.67 -5.85 14.91
N VAL A 271 -0.42 -6.59 15.10
CA VAL A 271 -1.76 -6.22 14.61
C VAL A 271 -2.16 -4.86 15.17
N THR A 272 -2.04 -4.70 16.48
CA THR A 272 -2.35 -3.45 17.18
C THR A 272 -1.52 -2.27 16.66
N ASN A 273 -0.21 -2.44 16.50
CA ASN A 273 0.68 -1.39 16.01
C ASN A 273 0.38 -0.99 14.55
N ASP A 274 0.11 -1.97 13.68
CA ASP A 274 -0.24 -1.72 12.28
C ASP A 274 -1.59 -0.99 12.19
N VAL A 275 -2.57 -1.32 13.02
CA VAL A 275 -3.86 -0.62 13.10
C VAL A 275 -3.68 0.82 13.59
N ILE A 276 -2.84 1.06 14.60
CA ILE A 276 -2.52 2.43 15.04
C ILE A 276 -1.86 3.23 13.91
N ALA A 277 -0.98 2.61 13.13
CA ALA A 277 -0.36 3.24 11.96
C ALA A 277 -1.39 3.56 10.86
N LEU A 278 -2.37 2.67 10.64
CA LEU A 278 -3.50 2.92 9.72
C LEU A 278 -4.36 4.09 10.18
N ILE A 279 -4.66 4.19 11.48
CA ILE A 279 -5.38 5.35 12.04
C ILE A 279 -4.57 6.63 11.81
N ARG A 280 -3.25 6.61 12.01
CA ARG A 280 -2.39 7.76 11.73
C ARG A 280 -2.38 8.13 10.24
N ALA A 281 -2.43 7.17 9.33
CA ALA A 281 -2.40 7.41 7.89
C ALA A 281 -3.59 8.25 7.38
N ILE A 282 -4.70 8.28 8.12
CA ILE A 282 -5.85 9.17 7.86
C ILE A 282 -5.44 10.65 7.89
N GLY A 283 -4.44 11.01 8.69
CA GLY A 283 -3.91 12.37 8.75
C GLY A 283 -4.71 13.34 9.63
N ALA A 284 -4.09 14.47 9.94
CA ALA A 284 -4.67 15.49 10.81
C ALA A 284 -5.81 16.25 10.10
N PRO A 285 -6.81 16.74 10.86
CA PRO A 285 -6.98 16.56 12.31
C PRO A 285 -7.64 15.22 12.69
N LYS A 286 -8.15 14.47 11.71
CA LYS A 286 -9.06 13.33 11.92
C LYS A 286 -8.41 12.16 12.68
N CYS A 287 -7.10 11.94 12.56
CA CYS A 287 -6.42 10.89 13.32
C CYS A 287 -6.21 11.22 14.80
N LEU A 288 -6.25 12.49 15.21
CA LEU A 288 -5.75 12.89 16.54
C LEU A 288 -6.67 12.43 17.67
N THR A 289 -7.94 12.82 17.65
CA THR A 289 -8.91 12.44 18.69
C THR A 289 -9.02 10.91 18.89
N PRO A 290 -9.12 10.09 17.84
CA PRO A 290 -9.04 8.63 17.96
C PRO A 290 -7.78 8.15 18.69
N LEU A 291 -6.60 8.65 18.31
CA LEU A 291 -5.33 8.24 18.90
C LEU A 291 -5.22 8.66 20.37
N LEU A 292 -5.68 9.87 20.73
CA LEU A 292 -5.75 10.31 22.13
C LEU A 292 -6.64 9.37 22.96
N GLY A 293 -7.79 8.97 22.40
CA GLY A 293 -8.67 7.99 23.04
C GLY A 293 -8.04 6.60 23.20
N ILE A 294 -7.07 6.25 22.36
CA ILE A 294 -6.29 5.00 22.47
C ILE A 294 -5.20 5.12 23.54
N VAL A 295 -4.50 6.26 23.62
CA VAL A 295 -3.44 6.51 24.64
C VAL A 295 -3.96 6.27 26.06
N ALA A 296 -5.18 6.74 26.35
CA ALA A 296 -5.80 6.61 27.66
C ALA A 296 -6.40 5.21 27.95
N THR A 297 -6.43 4.30 26.97
CA THR A 297 -7.08 2.99 27.12
C THR A 297 -6.16 2.02 27.87
N PRO A 298 -6.62 1.39 28.98
CA PRO A 298 -5.88 0.32 29.63
C PRO A 298 -5.62 -0.84 28.67
N HIS A 299 -4.42 -1.43 28.73
CA HIS A 299 -4.04 -2.52 27.82
C HIS A 299 -3.03 -3.45 28.48
N ARG A 300 -3.08 -4.75 28.16
CA ARG A 300 -2.19 -5.78 28.75
C ARG A 300 -0.70 -5.49 28.59
N SER A 301 -0.33 -4.81 27.50
CA SER A 301 1.03 -4.36 27.23
C SER A 301 1.19 -2.91 27.68
N SER A 302 2.08 -2.68 28.65
CA SER A 302 2.46 -1.33 29.09
C SER A 302 3.04 -0.45 27.98
N ARG A 303 3.59 -1.08 26.92
CA ARG A 303 4.15 -0.38 25.76
C ARG A 303 3.12 0.33 24.89
N PHE A 304 1.87 -0.14 24.94
CA PHE A 304 0.79 0.30 24.07
C PHE A 304 0.57 1.82 24.09
N LYS A 305 0.55 2.42 25.28
CA LYS A 305 0.37 3.87 25.44
C LYS A 305 1.47 4.70 24.75
N TYR A 306 2.71 4.21 24.73
CA TYR A 306 3.81 4.92 24.05
C TYR A 306 3.67 4.87 22.54
N VAL A 307 3.29 3.71 21.99
CA VAL A 307 3.06 3.57 20.54
C VAL A 307 1.92 4.47 20.09
N ALA A 308 0.80 4.47 20.82
CA ALA A 308 -0.33 5.36 20.54
C ALA A 308 0.06 6.84 20.66
N ALA A 309 0.77 7.23 21.73
CA ALA A 309 1.19 8.61 21.96
C ALA A 309 2.16 9.09 20.88
N ASN A 310 3.15 8.27 20.50
CA ASN A 310 4.07 8.60 19.41
C ASN A 310 3.34 8.81 18.08
N ASN A 311 2.37 7.96 17.76
CA ASN A 311 1.57 8.12 16.55
C ASN A 311 0.65 9.36 16.62
N ALA A 312 0.11 9.69 17.80
CA ALA A 312 -0.68 10.90 18.01
C ALA A 312 0.15 12.19 17.83
N LEU A 313 1.39 12.18 18.34
CA LEU A 313 2.37 13.25 18.13
C LEU A 313 2.70 13.41 16.63
N ARG A 314 2.93 12.32 15.90
CA ARG A 314 3.18 12.35 14.46
C ARG A 314 1.95 12.78 13.65
N CYS A 315 0.76 12.48 14.13
CA CYS A 315 -0.50 12.89 13.55
C CYS A 315 -0.68 14.41 13.66
N GLY A 316 -0.70 14.96 14.88
CA GLY A 316 -1.03 16.37 15.11
C GLY A 316 0.15 17.35 15.16
N GLY A 317 1.39 16.84 15.10
CA GLY A 317 2.61 17.63 15.15
C GLY A 317 2.73 18.45 16.45
N VAL A 318 3.37 19.62 16.36
CA VAL A 318 3.62 20.49 17.52
C VAL A 318 2.34 20.88 18.26
N LYS A 319 1.24 21.09 17.53
CA LYS A 319 -0.05 21.48 18.12
C LYS A 319 -0.65 20.41 19.03
N ALA A 320 -0.29 19.14 18.84
CA ALA A 320 -0.81 18.03 19.63
C ALA A 320 0.02 17.72 20.88
N ILE A 321 1.18 18.34 21.10
CA ILE A 321 2.06 18.02 22.22
C ILE A 321 1.31 18.08 23.55
N GLY A 322 0.60 19.18 23.82
CA GLY A 322 -0.13 19.37 25.07
C GLY A 322 -1.23 18.31 25.28
N ASP A 323 -2.01 18.02 24.23
CA ASP A 323 -3.12 17.07 24.31
C ASP A 323 -2.62 15.64 24.49
N VAL A 324 -1.58 15.24 23.75
CA VAL A 324 -1.01 13.88 23.85
C VAL A 324 -0.40 13.65 25.22
N VAL A 325 0.39 14.59 25.72
CA VAL A 325 1.06 14.45 27.02
C VAL A 325 0.04 14.40 28.16
N ARG A 326 -1.07 15.15 28.07
CA ARG A 326 -2.16 15.08 29.06
C ARG A 326 -3.03 13.83 28.94
N ALA A 327 -3.09 13.21 27.76
CA ALA A 327 -3.81 11.96 27.56
C ALA A 327 -3.08 10.73 28.15
N LEU A 328 -1.79 10.87 28.49
CA LEU A 328 -1.03 9.80 29.14
C LEU A 328 -1.67 9.43 30.49
N PRO A 329 -2.03 8.16 30.71
CA PRO A 329 -2.69 7.75 31.94
C PRO A 329 -1.74 7.81 33.14
N ASP A 330 -2.28 8.01 34.34
CA ASP A 330 -1.49 7.82 35.55
C ASP A 330 -1.02 6.36 35.67
N GLY A 331 0.20 6.16 36.19
CA GLY A 331 0.74 4.81 36.42
C GLY A 331 2.24 4.72 36.21
N ALA A 332 2.71 3.49 35.93
CA ALA A 332 4.13 3.21 35.78
C ALA A 332 4.68 3.62 34.41
N TYR A 333 5.86 4.24 34.37
CA TYR A 333 6.56 4.69 33.18
C TYR A 333 8.03 4.29 33.22
N VAL A 334 8.47 3.50 32.24
CA VAL A 334 9.88 3.17 32.04
C VAL A 334 10.57 4.37 31.37
N LYS A 335 11.65 4.86 31.98
CA LYS A 335 12.34 6.09 31.55
C LYS A 335 12.69 6.07 30.06
N ASP A 336 13.32 4.99 29.60
CA ASP A 336 13.86 4.91 28.24
C ASP A 336 12.74 4.85 27.20
N GLU A 337 11.59 4.25 27.54
CA GLU A 337 10.42 4.20 26.67
C GLU A 337 9.72 5.55 26.60
N LEU A 338 9.49 6.20 27.75
CA LEU A 338 8.93 7.55 27.82
C LEU A 338 9.81 8.55 27.05
N THR A 339 11.12 8.48 27.26
CA THR A 339 12.09 9.36 26.59
C THR A 339 12.15 9.06 25.09
N GLY A 340 12.30 7.79 24.70
CA GLY A 340 12.47 7.40 23.31
C GLY A 340 11.23 7.63 22.44
N ALA A 341 10.03 7.37 22.98
CA ALA A 341 8.79 7.46 22.21
C ALA A 341 8.09 8.81 22.30
N ILE A 342 8.33 9.59 23.37
CA ILE A 342 7.58 10.82 23.65
C ILE A 342 8.54 12.01 23.77
N SER A 343 9.25 12.18 24.88
CA SER A 343 10.03 13.41 25.14
C SER A 343 11.10 13.68 24.08
N GLY A 344 11.82 12.64 23.67
CA GLY A 344 12.85 12.72 22.63
C GLY A 344 12.29 12.95 21.23
N GLU A 345 11.06 12.53 20.96
CA GLU A 345 10.39 12.80 19.67
C GLU A 345 9.85 14.24 19.65
N ILE A 346 9.30 14.73 20.76
CA ILE A 346 8.91 16.14 20.93
C ILE A 346 10.13 17.05 20.73
N ALA A 347 11.28 16.70 21.32
CA ALA A 347 12.51 17.48 21.21
C ALA A 347 13.04 17.66 19.77
N LYS A 348 12.63 16.78 18.84
CA LYS A 348 13.01 16.83 17.41
C LYS A 348 12.01 17.62 16.55
N MET A 349 10.86 18.03 17.11
CA MET A 349 9.80 18.69 16.34
C MET A 349 10.14 20.14 15.98
N THR A 350 9.51 20.61 14.91
CA THR A 350 9.65 21.98 14.39
C THR A 350 8.27 22.61 14.18
N PRO A 351 8.11 23.94 14.35
CA PRO A 351 9.13 24.92 14.77
C PRO A 351 9.50 24.82 16.25
N ARG A 352 10.79 25.01 16.57
CA ARG A 352 11.36 24.83 17.92
C ARG A 352 10.68 25.73 18.95
N GLU A 353 10.39 26.97 18.59
CA GLU A 353 9.84 28.00 19.48
C GLU A 353 8.45 27.61 19.98
N GLN A 354 7.63 27.04 19.11
CA GLN A 354 6.29 26.56 19.45
C GLN A 354 6.34 25.33 20.37
N VAL A 355 7.33 24.45 20.15
CA VAL A 355 7.60 23.32 21.06
C VAL A 355 7.96 23.84 22.45
N LEU A 356 8.91 24.78 22.55
CA LEU A 356 9.34 25.36 23.83
C LEU A 356 8.19 26.03 24.58
N VAL A 357 7.33 26.80 23.90
CA VAL A 357 6.14 27.41 24.51
C VAL A 357 5.24 26.35 25.16
N THR A 358 4.97 25.25 24.43
CA THR A 358 4.10 24.19 24.93
C THR A 358 4.74 23.43 26.09
N LEU A 359 6.03 23.11 26.00
CA LEU A 359 6.76 22.43 27.07
C LEU A 359 6.82 23.27 28.35
N ARG A 360 7.00 24.59 28.24
CA ARG A 360 6.97 25.51 29.37
C ARG A 360 5.62 25.49 30.09
N GLN A 361 4.51 25.43 29.36
CA GLN A 361 3.18 25.30 29.94
C GLN A 361 3.00 23.96 30.67
N LEU A 362 3.60 22.88 30.16
CA LEU A 362 3.52 21.55 30.77
C LEU A 362 4.32 21.42 32.07
N LEU A 363 5.28 22.32 32.35
CA LEU A 363 5.98 22.36 33.66
C LEU A 363 5.05 22.70 34.82
N ASP A 364 3.96 23.42 34.54
CA ASP A 364 2.95 23.84 35.52
C ASP A 364 1.71 22.92 35.52
N ASP A 365 1.74 21.81 34.77
CA ASP A 365 0.61 20.89 34.65
C ASP A 365 0.40 20.06 35.94
N LYS A 366 -0.85 19.74 36.25
CA LYS A 366 -1.20 18.90 37.41
C LYS A 366 -0.68 17.46 37.27
N SER A 367 -0.50 16.98 36.04
CA SER A 367 -0.01 15.63 35.78
C SER A 367 1.48 15.52 36.03
N THR A 368 1.88 14.56 36.88
CA THR A 368 3.29 14.27 37.15
C THR A 368 4.03 13.81 35.90
N VAL A 369 3.42 12.96 35.07
CA VAL A 369 4.04 12.51 33.81
C VAL A 369 4.15 13.64 32.79
N ALA A 370 3.23 14.61 32.81
CA ALA A 370 3.31 15.78 31.95
C ALA A 370 4.52 16.66 32.29
N ARG A 371 4.69 16.98 33.58
CA ARG A 371 5.86 17.72 34.06
C ARG A 371 7.16 16.97 33.80
N TRP A 372 7.17 15.64 33.98
CA TRP A 372 8.33 14.79 33.67
C TRP A 372 8.71 14.85 32.19
N THR A 373 7.72 14.68 31.31
CA THR A 373 7.90 14.76 29.86
C THR A 373 8.45 16.11 29.46
N ALA A 374 7.93 17.19 30.04
CA ALA A 374 8.38 18.55 29.79
C ALA A 374 9.85 18.77 30.16
N VAL A 375 10.25 18.36 31.37
CA VAL A 375 11.62 18.48 31.86
C VAL A 375 12.60 17.70 30.97
N GLU A 376 12.30 16.43 30.63
CA GLU A 376 13.17 15.61 29.79
C GLU A 376 13.28 16.18 28.36
N ALA A 377 12.17 16.65 27.77
CA ALA A 377 12.18 17.23 26.43
C ALA A 377 12.97 18.54 26.38
N LEU A 378 12.77 19.46 27.34
CA LEU A 378 13.53 20.72 27.41
C LEU A 378 15.03 20.48 27.56
N ALA A 379 15.42 19.51 28.39
CA ALA A 379 16.82 19.10 28.55
C ALA A 379 17.39 18.48 27.26
N ALA A 380 16.66 17.59 26.60
CA ALA A 380 17.05 17.00 25.32
C ALA A 380 17.21 18.06 24.21
N MET A 381 16.38 19.10 24.24
CA MET A 381 16.47 20.27 23.36
C MET A 381 17.63 21.21 23.71
N LYS A 382 18.33 21.00 24.83
CA LYS A 382 19.38 21.88 25.38
C LYS A 382 18.90 23.33 25.61
N SER A 383 17.69 23.50 26.15
CA SER A 383 17.13 24.83 26.41
C SER A 383 17.72 25.46 27.68
N VAL A 384 18.88 26.13 27.55
CA VAL A 384 19.57 26.76 28.69
C VAL A 384 18.70 27.83 29.36
N GLU A 385 17.90 28.57 28.58
CA GLU A 385 16.95 29.58 29.10
C GLU A 385 15.90 29.00 30.06
N ASP A 386 15.56 27.71 29.91
CA ASP A 386 14.57 27.04 30.74
C ASP A 386 15.18 26.38 31.99
N GLN A 387 16.50 26.46 32.16
CA GLN A 387 17.20 25.90 33.31
C GLN A 387 16.63 26.37 34.65
N PRO A 388 16.34 27.68 34.87
CA PRO A 388 15.82 28.13 36.16
C PRO A 388 14.43 27.57 36.47
N LYS A 389 13.59 27.40 35.45
CA LYS A 389 12.25 26.82 35.58
C LYS A 389 12.30 25.33 35.92
N ILE A 390 13.22 24.59 35.29
CA ILE A 390 13.46 23.19 35.64
C ILE A 390 13.99 23.09 37.08
N ALA A 391 14.96 23.93 37.46
CA ALA A 391 15.52 23.94 38.82
C ALA A 391 14.47 24.25 39.91
N ALA A 392 13.46 25.06 39.60
CA ALA A 392 12.35 25.35 40.52
C ALA A 392 11.53 24.10 40.92
N LEU A 393 11.56 23.03 40.13
CA LEU A 393 10.90 21.75 40.45
C LEU A 393 11.68 20.87 41.43
N SER A 394 12.89 21.29 41.85
CA SER A 394 13.80 20.53 42.72
C SER A 394 13.22 20.08 44.08
N GLY A 395 12.14 20.71 44.53
CA GLY A 395 11.42 20.34 45.76
C GLY A 395 10.24 19.38 45.56
N VAL A 396 9.87 19.05 44.31
CA VAL A 396 8.71 18.20 44.00
C VAL A 396 9.02 16.74 44.33
N LYS A 397 8.20 16.14 45.19
CA LYS A 397 8.40 14.78 45.72
C LYS A 397 7.68 13.68 44.93
N ASP A 398 6.92 14.06 43.91
CA ASP A 398 6.19 13.10 43.06
C ASP A 398 7.19 12.18 42.35
N ARG A 399 6.92 10.87 42.36
CA ARG A 399 7.80 9.87 41.73
C ARG A 399 7.24 9.42 40.39
N LEU A 400 8.14 9.09 39.46
CA LEU A 400 7.76 8.35 38.27
C LEU A 400 7.84 6.85 38.58
N VAL A 401 6.70 6.25 38.91
CA VAL A 401 6.63 4.82 39.25
C VAL A 401 7.15 3.98 38.08
N GLY A 402 7.96 2.95 38.34
CA GLY A 402 8.48 2.04 37.31
C GLY A 402 9.58 2.64 36.42
N TYR A 403 10.21 3.74 36.85
CA TYR A 403 11.27 4.45 36.12
C TYR A 403 12.36 3.51 35.60
N TRP A 404 12.75 2.52 36.41
CA TRP A 404 13.82 1.57 36.11
C TRP A 404 13.40 0.38 35.23
N GLY A 405 12.10 0.18 34.97
CA GLY A 405 11.58 -0.98 34.26
C GLY A 405 12.05 -2.30 34.88
N GLU A 406 12.57 -3.22 34.05
CA GLU A 406 13.09 -4.52 34.48
C GLU A 406 14.35 -4.41 35.37
N ASN A 407 15.03 -3.26 35.37
CA ASN A 407 16.27 -3.02 36.13
C ASN A 407 16.03 -2.38 37.51
N ALA A 408 14.84 -2.58 38.08
CA ALA A 408 14.39 -1.95 39.33
C ALA A 408 15.00 -2.55 40.60
N GLU A 409 15.64 -3.72 40.53
CA GLU A 409 16.16 -4.40 41.72
C GLU A 409 17.11 -3.50 42.52
N GLY A 410 16.76 -3.29 43.80
CA GLY A 410 17.53 -2.46 44.74
C GLY A 410 17.49 -0.95 44.47
N LYS A 411 16.72 -0.47 43.49
CA LYS A 411 16.65 0.95 43.13
C LYS A 411 15.31 1.56 43.51
N GLN A 412 15.37 2.75 44.10
CA GLN A 412 14.18 3.55 44.34
C GLN A 412 13.87 4.41 43.10
N ASP A 413 12.61 4.49 42.70
CA ASP A 413 12.18 5.38 41.62
C ASP A 413 12.47 6.84 41.99
N PRO A 414 13.13 7.64 41.13
CA PRO A 414 13.48 9.01 41.43
C PRO A 414 12.24 9.90 41.57
N THR A 415 12.36 10.95 42.38
CA THR A 415 11.37 12.03 42.37
C THR A 415 11.58 12.96 41.18
N LEU A 416 10.55 13.71 40.80
CA LEU A 416 10.65 14.75 39.77
C LEU A 416 11.69 15.79 40.18
N GLY A 417 11.77 16.12 41.47
CA GLY A 417 12.77 17.05 42.00
C GLY A 417 14.20 16.54 41.85
N ASP A 418 14.46 15.26 42.12
CA ASP A 418 15.79 14.67 41.92
C ASP A 418 16.20 14.75 40.45
N ARG A 419 15.29 14.38 39.54
CA ARG A 419 15.55 14.41 38.10
C ARG A 419 15.71 15.83 37.56
N ALA A 420 14.90 16.77 38.03
CA ALA A 420 14.98 18.17 37.65
C ALA A 420 16.31 18.81 38.08
N LYS A 421 16.82 18.50 39.29
CA LYS A 421 18.16 18.94 39.73
C LYS A 421 19.26 18.44 38.80
N GLU A 422 19.24 17.15 38.48
CA GLU A 422 20.25 16.53 37.60
C GLU A 422 20.27 17.21 36.23
N LEU A 423 19.10 17.38 35.61
CA LEU A 423 18.99 17.96 34.27
C LEU A 423 19.28 19.46 34.24
N ALA A 424 18.88 20.21 35.28
CA ALA A 424 19.22 21.63 35.40
C ALA A 424 20.74 21.84 35.54
N ALA A 425 21.44 20.96 36.28
CA ALA A 425 22.90 21.00 36.38
C ALA A 425 23.58 20.68 35.03
N GLN A 426 23.05 19.72 34.27
CA GLN A 426 23.55 19.39 32.92
C GLN A 426 23.38 20.54 31.92
N LEU A 427 22.35 21.38 32.09
CA LEU A 427 22.14 22.58 31.28
C LEU A 427 23.04 23.75 31.68
N GLN A 428 23.46 23.84 32.95
CA GLN A 428 24.36 24.88 33.45
C GLN A 428 25.82 24.66 33.02
N GLY A 429 26.22 23.40 32.81
CA GLY A 429 27.57 23.04 32.36
C GLY A 429 27.81 23.14 30.85
N LYS A 430 26.87 23.72 30.09
CA LYS A 430 26.92 23.89 28.64
C LYS A 430 26.64 25.35 28.29
#